data_AF-A0A1I1PPS2-F1
#
_entry.id   AF-A0A1I1PPS2-F1
#
_cell.length_a   1.000
_cell.length_b   1.000
_cell.length_c   1.000
_cell.angle_alpha   90.00
_cell.angle_beta   90.00
_cell.angle_gamma   90.00
#
_symmetry.space_group_name_H-M   'P 1'
#
loop_
_entity.id
_entity.type
_entity.pdbx_description
1 polymer ?
#
loop_
_entity_poly.entity_id
_entity_poly.type
_entity_poly.pdbx_seq_one_letter_code
_entity_poly.pdbx_strand_id
1 'polypeptide(L)'
;MPGSRLSKSFPTLIHAGLAAAASLGLSADSARAQARLIPAPAPEARADISEARAETVQVVVDHAKVLRLPEKAQTVIVGNPAIADVTVQRNGVMIVTGKSYGVTNLIALDATGALLAESTVRVGAASDSILTVQRGLERESYSCTPACQPSAQLGDSKTFFDSTTGQSGARNAAATGAEKK
;
A
#
# COMPACT_ATOMS: atom_id res chain seq x y z
N MET A 1 -33.21 12.35 -21.79
CA MET A 1 -34.26 11.80 -20.91
C MET A 1 -33.68 11.60 -19.52
N PRO A 2 -34.17 12.30 -18.49
CA PRO A 2 -33.71 12.18 -17.10
C PRO A 2 -34.56 11.15 -16.33
N GLY A 3 -33.97 10.50 -15.33
CA GLY A 3 -34.68 9.51 -14.51
C GLY A 3 -34.09 9.36 -13.12
N SER A 4 -34.40 10.29 -12.23
CA SER A 4 -34.20 10.20 -10.78
C SER A 4 -35.47 9.69 -10.09
N ARG A 5 -35.37 8.65 -9.25
CA ARG A 5 -36.38 8.28 -8.24
C ARG A 5 -35.64 7.92 -6.95
N LEU A 6 -35.76 8.73 -5.89
CA LEU A 6 -36.75 8.64 -4.81
C LEU A 6 -36.75 7.29 -4.08
N SER A 7 -36.12 7.25 -2.90
CA SER A 7 -36.33 6.20 -1.90
C SER A 7 -37.02 6.80 -0.66
N LYS A 8 -38.12 6.14 -0.28
CA LYS A 8 -39.15 6.49 0.71
C LYS A 8 -38.68 6.17 2.13
N SER A 9 -38.80 7.10 3.09
CA SER A 9 -39.82 7.16 4.16
C SER A 9 -40.03 5.86 4.96
N PHE A 10 -39.66 5.90 6.25
CA PHE A 10 -40.19 5.02 7.30
C PHE A 10 -40.76 5.88 8.45
N PRO A 11 -41.97 5.56 8.97
CA PRO A 11 -42.66 6.42 9.92
C PRO A 11 -42.38 6.09 11.39
N THR A 12 -42.56 7.15 12.16
CA THR A 12 -42.79 7.33 13.59
C THR A 12 -43.57 6.23 14.32
N LEU A 13 -43.16 5.95 15.57
CA LEU A 13 -44.05 5.46 16.63
C LEU A 13 -43.75 6.18 17.95
N ILE A 14 -44.72 7.00 18.35
CA ILE A 14 -44.86 7.69 19.64
C ILE A 14 -45.65 6.75 20.56
N HIS A 15 -45.24 6.57 21.82
CA HIS A 15 -46.14 6.12 22.90
C HIS A 15 -45.89 6.97 24.16
N ALA A 16 -46.96 7.57 24.65
CA ALA A 16 -47.05 8.41 25.83
C ALA A 16 -47.98 7.76 26.87
N GLY A 17 -47.80 8.10 28.15
CA GLY A 17 -48.68 7.77 29.28
C GLY A 17 -48.11 6.68 30.18
N LEU A 18 -48.15 6.74 31.51
CA LEU A 18 -49.16 7.33 32.39
C LEU A 18 -48.51 7.78 33.72
N ALA A 19 -49.02 8.87 34.29
CA ALA A 19 -48.72 9.33 35.64
C ALA A 19 -49.63 8.64 36.67
N ALA A 20 -49.08 8.34 37.85
CA ALA A 20 -49.85 8.09 39.07
C ALA A 20 -49.09 8.65 40.28
N ALA A 21 -49.69 9.66 40.93
CA ALA A 21 -49.26 10.21 42.20
C ALA A 21 -49.92 9.41 43.35
N ALA A 22 -49.15 9.09 44.39
CA ALA A 22 -49.66 8.63 45.68
C ALA A 22 -48.77 9.16 46.82
N SER A 23 -49.42 9.42 47.94
CA SER A 23 -49.08 10.33 49.04
C SER A 23 -48.29 9.70 50.20
N LEU A 24 -47.58 10.58 50.92
CA LEU A 24 -47.31 10.65 52.38
C LEU A 24 -46.90 9.37 53.16
N GLY A 25 -45.74 9.47 53.82
CA GLY A 25 -45.38 8.65 54.98
C GLY A 25 -43.96 8.93 55.48
N LEU A 26 -43.81 9.81 56.47
CA LEU A 26 -42.54 10.11 57.15
C LEU A 26 -42.40 9.16 58.36
N SER A 27 -41.54 8.16 58.26
CA SER A 27 -41.13 7.31 59.38
C SER A 27 -39.61 7.17 59.36
N ALA A 28 -38.94 7.75 60.36
CA ALA A 28 -37.51 7.58 60.58
C ALA A 28 -37.27 6.26 61.31
N ASP A 29 -36.86 5.23 60.57
CA ASP A 29 -36.37 3.97 61.15
C ASP A 29 -34.87 3.83 60.86
N SER A 30 -34.08 3.72 61.93
CA SER A 30 -32.63 3.67 61.90
C SER A 30 -32.16 2.30 61.41
N ALA A 31 -32.15 2.10 60.09
CA ALA A 31 -31.58 0.92 59.47
C ALA A 31 -30.05 1.02 59.45
N ARG A 32 -29.40 0.18 60.26
CA ARG A 32 -27.96 -0.07 60.23
C ARG A 32 -27.56 -0.52 58.81
N ALA A 33 -27.00 0.40 58.02
CA ALA A 33 -26.39 0.10 56.73
C ALA A 33 -25.14 -0.77 56.96
N GLN A 34 -25.28 -2.09 56.78
CA GLN A 34 -24.14 -2.96 56.64
C GLN A 34 -23.52 -2.71 55.26
N ALA A 35 -22.41 -1.98 55.24
CA ALA A 35 -21.58 -1.79 54.06
C ALA A 35 -21.00 -3.15 53.63
N ARG A 36 -21.70 -3.85 52.74
CA ARG A 36 -21.12 -4.97 51.99
C ARG A 36 -20.21 -4.40 50.92
N LEU A 37 -18.91 -4.60 51.09
CA LEU A 37 -17.89 -4.27 50.10
C LEU A 37 -18.12 -5.14 48.85
N ILE A 38 -18.53 -4.54 47.73
CA ILE A 38 -18.57 -5.22 46.43
C ILE A 38 -17.15 -5.21 45.88
N PRO A 39 -16.51 -6.37 45.64
CA PRO A 39 -15.18 -6.40 45.03
C PRO A 39 -15.26 -5.83 43.61
N ALA A 40 -14.39 -4.87 43.30
CA ALA A 40 -14.26 -4.32 41.96
C ALA A 40 -13.75 -5.41 40.99
N PRO A 41 -14.29 -5.51 39.77
CA PRO A 41 -13.79 -6.44 38.77
C PRO A 41 -12.35 -6.08 38.40
N ALA A 42 -11.46 -7.08 38.40
CA ALA A 42 -10.06 -6.91 38.03
C ALA A 42 -9.93 -6.40 36.58
N PRO A 43 -8.92 -5.58 36.26
CA PRO A 43 -8.69 -5.13 34.89
C PRO A 43 -8.30 -6.33 34.01
N GLU A 44 -9.20 -6.72 33.12
CA GLU A 44 -8.92 -7.69 32.07
C GLU A 44 -7.85 -7.12 31.13
N ALA A 45 -6.69 -7.76 31.13
CA ALA A 45 -5.59 -7.44 30.23
C ALA A 45 -6.05 -7.67 28.78
N ARG A 46 -6.27 -6.57 28.04
CA ARG A 46 -6.43 -6.61 26.59
C ARG A 46 -5.13 -7.14 25.99
N ALA A 47 -5.18 -8.35 25.46
CA ALA A 47 -4.12 -8.86 24.60
C ALA A 47 -4.11 -8.04 23.30
N ASP A 48 -3.00 -7.34 23.03
CA ASP A 48 -2.77 -6.70 21.74
C ASP A 48 -2.62 -7.79 20.67
N ILE A 49 -3.66 -7.96 19.86
CA ILE A 49 -3.58 -8.79 18.66
C ILE A 49 -2.85 -7.97 17.61
N SER A 50 -1.54 -8.16 17.50
CA SER A 50 -0.76 -7.65 16.38
C SER A 50 -1.19 -8.39 15.11
N GLU A 51 -2.10 -7.82 14.33
CA GLU A 51 -2.38 -8.29 12.97
C GLU A 51 -1.07 -8.36 12.19
N ALA A 52 -0.76 -9.55 11.65
CA ALA A 52 0.36 -9.75 10.73
C ALA A 52 0.10 -8.90 9.47
N ARG A 53 0.57 -7.65 9.50
CA ARG A 53 0.39 -6.70 8.41
C ARG A 53 1.14 -7.24 7.20
N ALA A 54 0.42 -7.59 6.14
CA ALA A 54 1.02 -7.97 4.87
C ALA A 54 2.02 -6.89 4.43
N GLU A 55 3.29 -7.26 4.33
CA GLU A 55 4.36 -6.32 4.02
C GLU A 55 4.20 -5.85 2.57
N THR A 56 3.97 -4.55 2.39
CA THR A 56 3.84 -3.94 1.07
C THR A 56 5.11 -3.16 0.73
N VAL A 57 5.81 -3.59 -0.30
CA VAL A 57 7.02 -2.98 -0.82
C VAL A 57 6.65 -2.04 -1.97
N GLN A 58 6.76 -0.74 -1.72
CA GLN A 58 6.65 0.27 -2.78
C GLN A 58 8.00 0.43 -3.48
N VAL A 59 7.99 0.33 -4.81
CA VAL A 59 9.15 0.53 -5.70
C VAL A 59 8.74 1.47 -6.84
N VAL A 60 9.68 2.24 -7.35
CA VAL A 60 9.47 3.12 -8.52
C VAL A 60 9.99 2.41 -9.77
N VAL A 61 9.33 2.57 -10.92
CA VAL A 61 9.84 2.07 -12.22
C VAL A 61 11.26 2.59 -12.45
N ASP A 62 12.16 1.73 -12.91
CA ASP A 62 13.60 2.00 -13.12
C ASP A 62 14.40 2.30 -11.85
N HIS A 63 13.81 2.13 -10.66
CA HIS A 63 14.51 2.21 -9.39
C HIS A 63 14.63 0.85 -8.71
N ALA A 64 15.69 0.71 -7.91
CA ALA A 64 15.91 -0.44 -7.06
C ALA A 64 15.71 -0.08 -5.58
N LYS A 65 15.16 -1.03 -4.82
CA LYS A 65 14.99 -0.94 -3.37
C LYS A 65 15.68 -2.12 -2.70
N VAL A 66 16.45 -1.81 -1.66
CA VAL A 66 17.17 -2.80 -0.88
C VAL A 66 16.30 -3.27 0.28
N LEU A 67 16.14 -4.58 0.40
CA LEU A 67 15.39 -5.26 1.46
C LEU A 67 16.28 -6.31 2.13
N ARG A 68 15.99 -6.64 3.39
CA ARG A 68 16.64 -7.75 4.09
C ARG A 68 15.78 -9.00 3.96
N LEU A 69 16.40 -10.13 3.63
CA LEU A 69 15.75 -11.43 3.64
C LEU A 69 15.68 -11.99 5.06
N PRO A 70 14.65 -12.79 5.37
CA PRO A 70 14.67 -13.65 6.54
C PRO A 70 15.91 -14.56 6.54
N GLU A 71 16.52 -14.79 7.70
CA GLU A 71 17.81 -15.52 7.82
C GLU A 71 17.79 -16.94 7.21
N LYS A 72 16.61 -17.56 7.14
CA LYS A 72 16.44 -18.93 6.62
C LYS A 72 16.05 -18.98 5.14
N ALA A 73 15.85 -17.84 4.49
CA ALA A 73 15.39 -17.78 3.10
C ALA A 73 16.50 -18.24 2.15
N GLN A 74 16.21 -19.26 1.35
CA GLN A 74 17.12 -19.79 0.33
C GLN A 74 16.62 -19.55 -1.09
N THR A 75 15.30 -19.56 -1.26
CA THR A 75 14.67 -19.37 -2.56
C THR A 75 13.77 -18.14 -2.50
N VAL A 76 13.91 -17.26 -3.49
CA VAL A 76 12.99 -16.14 -3.71
C VAL A 76 12.30 -16.35 -5.04
N ILE A 77 10.98 -16.22 -5.06
CA ILE A 77 10.14 -16.33 -6.24
C ILE A 77 9.44 -14.99 -6.45
N VAL A 78 9.45 -14.53 -7.69
CA VAL A 78 8.70 -13.34 -8.12
C VAL A 78 7.49 -13.81 -8.90
N GLY A 79 6.29 -13.33 -8.55
CA GLY A 79 5.07 -13.69 -9.26
C GLY A 79 5.09 -13.27 -10.73
N ASN A 80 5.51 -12.04 -11.03
CA ASN A 80 5.65 -11.53 -12.40
C ASN A 80 6.99 -10.78 -12.60
N PRO A 81 7.98 -11.41 -13.27
CA PRO A 81 9.30 -10.80 -13.51
C PRO A 81 9.27 -9.63 -14.52
N ALA A 82 8.16 -9.41 -15.23
CA ALA A 82 7.99 -8.24 -16.09
C ALA A 82 7.63 -6.95 -15.31
N ILE A 83 7.10 -7.08 -14.09
CA ILE A 83 6.75 -5.95 -13.22
C ILE A 83 7.91 -5.58 -12.31
N ALA A 84 8.52 -6.57 -11.65
CA ALA A 84 9.66 -6.37 -10.78
C ALA A 84 10.62 -7.55 -10.90
N ASP A 85 11.89 -7.33 -10.57
CA ASP A 85 12.92 -8.35 -10.56
C ASP A 85 13.71 -8.31 -9.26
N VAL A 86 14.37 -9.40 -8.91
CA VAL A 86 15.10 -9.51 -7.65
C VAL A 86 16.48 -10.08 -7.86
N THR A 87 17.45 -9.54 -7.13
CA THR A 87 18.79 -10.10 -7.04
C THR A 87 19.13 -10.30 -5.58
N VAL A 88 19.40 -11.55 -5.20
CA VAL A 88 19.80 -11.91 -3.84
C VAL A 88 21.32 -11.88 -3.72
N GLN A 89 21.80 -11.19 -2.69
CA GLN A 89 23.21 -11.09 -2.32
C GLN A 89 23.54 -12.08 -1.19
N ARG A 90 24.80 -12.49 -1.11
CA ARG A 90 25.28 -13.51 -0.14
C ARG A 90 25.13 -13.15 1.34
N ASN A 91 24.87 -11.89 1.65
CA ASN A 91 24.73 -11.36 3.01
C ASN A 91 23.28 -11.22 3.47
N GLY A 92 22.33 -11.95 2.87
CA GLY A 92 20.91 -11.87 3.23
C GLY A 92 20.26 -10.55 2.81
N VAL A 93 20.85 -9.85 1.85
CA VAL A 93 20.28 -8.63 1.25
C VAL A 93 19.70 -8.98 -0.11
N MET A 94 18.51 -8.47 -0.40
CA MET A 94 17.88 -8.55 -1.71
C MET A 94 17.64 -7.17 -2.27
N ILE A 95 17.93 -7.03 -3.56
CA ILE A 95 17.69 -5.83 -4.33
C ILE A 95 16.47 -6.11 -5.20
N VAL A 96 15.39 -5.37 -4.98
CA VAL A 96 14.16 -5.44 -5.78
C VAL A 96 14.16 -4.28 -6.77
N THR A 97 14.10 -4.56 -8.06
CA THR A 97 14.11 -3.55 -9.13
C THR A 97 12.74 -3.48 -9.78
N GLY A 98 12.14 -2.28 -9.85
CA GLY A 98 10.90 -2.05 -10.57
C GLY A 98 11.16 -1.96 -12.08
N LYS A 99 10.53 -2.83 -12.87
CA LYS A 99 10.66 -2.88 -14.34
C LYS A 99 9.48 -2.25 -15.06
N SER A 100 8.26 -2.46 -14.55
CA SER A 100 7.04 -1.95 -15.16
C SER A 100 5.97 -1.67 -14.11
N TYR A 101 5.00 -0.82 -14.45
CA TYR A 101 3.88 -0.50 -13.58
C TYR A 101 3.06 -1.74 -13.26
N GLY A 102 2.66 -1.86 -11.99
CA GLY A 102 1.76 -2.93 -11.59
C GLY A 102 1.93 -3.34 -10.13
N VAL A 103 1.30 -4.47 -9.82
CA VAL A 103 1.41 -5.12 -8.51
C VAL A 103 1.78 -6.57 -8.75
N THR A 104 2.79 -7.05 -8.02
CA THR A 104 3.21 -8.45 -8.01
C THR A 104 3.53 -8.86 -6.56
N ASN A 105 3.93 -10.10 -6.34
CA ASN A 105 4.30 -10.61 -5.03
C ASN A 105 5.71 -11.21 -5.06
N LEU A 106 6.34 -11.19 -3.89
CA LEU A 106 7.60 -11.85 -3.60
C LEU A 106 7.34 -12.92 -2.55
N ILE A 107 7.82 -14.12 -2.83
CA ILE A 107 7.67 -15.28 -1.97
C ILE A 107 9.06 -15.75 -1.58
N ALA A 108 9.33 -15.85 -0.28
CA ALA A 108 10.58 -16.37 0.26
C ALA A 108 10.33 -17.74 0.90
N LEU A 109 11.11 -18.74 0.47
CA LEU A 109 11.03 -20.12 0.95
C LEU A 109 12.35 -20.54 1.62
N ASP A 110 12.26 -21.45 2.58
CA ASP A 110 13.42 -22.11 3.19
C ASP A 110 13.95 -23.29 2.35
N ALA A 111 14.96 -23.98 2.87
CA ALA A 111 15.58 -25.16 2.25
C ALA A 111 14.61 -26.34 2.06
N THR A 112 13.56 -26.41 2.89
CA THR A 112 12.54 -27.48 2.86
C THR A 112 11.38 -27.14 1.94
N GLY A 113 11.35 -25.92 1.39
CA GLY A 113 10.25 -25.39 0.60
C GLY A 113 9.12 -24.80 1.44
N ALA A 114 9.31 -24.61 2.75
CA ALA A 114 8.31 -23.98 3.60
C ALA A 114 8.28 -22.46 3.36
N LEU A 115 7.06 -21.89 3.37
CA LEU A 115 6.85 -20.46 3.22
C LEU A 115 7.36 -19.71 4.45
N LEU A 116 8.34 -18.83 4.27
CA LEU A 116 8.87 -17.98 5.32
C LEU A 116 8.21 -16.61 5.34
N ALA A 117 8.01 -16.02 4.16
CA ALA A 117 7.42 -14.71 4.02
C ALA A 117 6.78 -14.55 2.63
N GLU A 118 5.71 -13.77 2.60
CA GLU A 118 5.10 -13.27 1.37
C GLU A 118 4.92 -11.75 1.49
N SER A 119 5.33 -11.02 0.46
CA SER A 119 5.24 -9.56 0.41
C SER A 119 4.62 -9.12 -0.91
N THR A 120 3.78 -8.10 -0.88
CA THR A 120 3.23 -7.47 -2.09
C THR A 120 4.18 -6.39 -2.57
N VAL A 121 4.62 -6.45 -3.81
CA VAL A 121 5.39 -5.39 -4.48
C VAL A 121 4.47 -4.57 -5.36
N ARG A 122 4.44 -3.26 -5.17
CA ARG A 122 3.74 -2.34 -6.06
C ARG A 122 4.75 -1.38 -6.68
N VAL A 123 4.73 -1.34 -8.01
CA VAL A 123 5.63 -0.55 -8.83
C VAL A 123 4.85 0.63 -9.41
N GLY A 124 5.26 1.83 -9.02
CA GLY A 124 4.61 3.10 -9.37
C GLY A 124 5.53 4.06 -10.11
N ALA A 125 5.00 5.21 -10.51
CA ALA A 125 5.75 6.26 -11.19
C ALA A 125 6.64 7.01 -10.21
N ALA A 126 7.73 7.57 -10.72
CA ALA A 126 8.50 8.54 -9.96
C ALA A 126 7.60 9.76 -9.72
N SER A 127 7.37 10.10 -8.45
CA SER A 127 6.63 11.31 -8.08
C SER A 127 7.47 12.58 -8.20
N ASP A 128 8.79 12.42 -8.31
CA ASP A 128 9.71 13.51 -8.05
C ASP A 128 10.05 14.23 -9.35
N SER A 129 9.63 15.50 -9.44
CA SER A 129 9.95 16.43 -10.53
C SER A 129 9.66 15.94 -11.96
N ILE A 130 8.70 15.02 -12.13
CA ILE A 130 8.23 14.61 -13.46
C ILE A 130 7.07 15.48 -13.91
N LEU A 131 7.23 16.15 -15.05
CA LEU A 131 6.17 16.84 -15.77
C LEU A 131 5.69 15.95 -16.92
N THR A 132 4.40 15.64 -16.93
CA THR A 132 3.76 14.93 -18.05
C THR A 132 2.95 15.90 -18.89
N VAL A 133 3.24 15.95 -20.18
CA VAL A 133 2.50 16.72 -21.17
C VAL A 133 1.59 15.78 -21.94
N GLN A 134 0.28 16.04 -21.90
CA GLN A 134 -0.73 15.25 -22.61
C GLN A 134 -1.31 16.03 -23.78
N ARG A 135 -1.19 15.49 -25.00
CA ARG A 135 -1.70 16.05 -26.26
C ARG A 135 -2.62 15.04 -26.94
N GLY A 136 -3.87 14.97 -26.48
CA GLY A 136 -4.80 13.95 -26.93
C GLY A 136 -4.39 12.56 -26.42
N LEU A 137 -4.06 11.65 -27.33
CA LEU A 137 -3.54 10.31 -26.99
C LEU A 137 -2.01 10.28 -26.86
N GLU A 138 -1.33 11.36 -27.24
CA GLU A 138 0.12 11.46 -27.19
C GLU A 138 0.55 11.96 -25.81
N ARG A 139 1.36 11.17 -25.12
CA ARG A 139 1.93 11.50 -23.81
C ARG A 139 3.44 11.69 -23.91
N GLU A 140 3.96 12.73 -23.29
CA GLU A 140 5.40 12.97 -23.18
C GLU A 140 5.76 13.24 -21.72
N SER A 141 6.86 12.65 -21.25
CA SER A 141 7.34 12.84 -19.88
C SER A 141 8.68 13.58 -19.85
N TYR A 142 8.82 14.49 -18.88
CA TYR A 142 9.98 15.34 -18.69
C TYR A 142 10.43 15.32 -17.23
N SER A 143 11.74 15.34 -16.98
CA SER A 143 12.31 15.54 -15.65
C SER A 143 12.79 16.99 -15.50
N CYS A 144 12.25 17.73 -14.53
CA CYS A 144 12.42 19.18 -14.42
C CYS A 144 13.15 19.57 -13.12
N THR A 145 14.48 19.65 -13.19
CA THR A 145 15.32 20.13 -12.07
C THR A 145 16.61 20.79 -12.59
N PRO A 146 16.73 22.14 -12.72
CA PRO A 146 15.69 23.17 -12.73
C PRO A 146 15.07 23.42 -14.13
N ALA A 147 15.73 22.94 -15.20
CA ALA A 147 15.22 22.96 -16.56
C ALA A 147 14.68 21.57 -16.93
N CYS A 148 13.61 21.52 -17.72
CA CYS A 148 13.00 20.25 -18.13
C CYS A 148 13.82 19.57 -19.23
N GLN A 149 14.18 18.31 -19.00
CA GLN A 149 14.82 17.43 -19.98
C GLN A 149 13.89 16.27 -20.33
N PRO A 150 13.89 15.79 -21.58
CA PRO A 150 13.12 14.61 -21.98
C PRO A 150 13.47 13.40 -21.10
N SER A 151 12.44 12.71 -20.61
CA SER A 151 12.58 11.47 -19.86
C SER A 151 11.61 10.46 -20.46
N ALA A 152 12.10 9.57 -21.32
CA ALA A 152 11.26 8.52 -21.90
C ALA A 152 10.69 7.62 -20.78
N GLN A 153 9.37 7.62 -20.61
CA GLN A 153 8.69 6.81 -19.61
C GLN A 153 7.74 5.80 -20.25
N LEU A 154 7.50 4.68 -19.56
CA LEU A 154 6.57 3.64 -20.01
C LEU A 154 5.16 4.21 -20.20
N GLY A 155 4.66 4.19 -21.44
CA GLY A 155 3.35 4.73 -21.82
C GLY A 155 3.39 6.14 -22.42
N ASP A 156 4.59 6.71 -22.60
CA ASP A 156 4.77 7.86 -23.51
C ASP A 156 4.51 7.44 -24.95
N SER A 157 4.28 8.42 -25.83
CA SER A 157 3.97 8.12 -27.21
C SER A 157 5.16 7.48 -27.91
N LYS A 158 4.84 6.59 -28.86
CA LYS A 158 5.85 5.78 -29.57
C LYS A 158 6.95 6.66 -30.16
N THR A 159 6.57 7.76 -30.81
CA THR A 159 7.52 8.67 -31.46
C THR A 159 8.48 9.32 -30.44
N PHE A 160 7.96 9.78 -29.30
CA PHE A 160 8.78 10.41 -28.25
C PHE A 160 9.69 9.38 -27.55
N PHE A 161 9.14 8.20 -27.22
CA PHE A 161 9.88 7.12 -26.56
C PHE A 161 11.02 6.60 -27.43
N ASP A 162 10.76 6.30 -28.71
CA ASP A 162 11.75 5.77 -29.64
C ASP A 162 12.88 6.77 -29.91
N SER A 163 12.54 8.06 -30.10
CA SER A 163 13.53 9.10 -30.36
C SER A 163 14.44 9.37 -29.16
N THR A 164 13.88 9.52 -27.96
CA THR A 164 14.64 9.77 -26.73
C THR A 164 15.51 8.58 -26.34
N THR A 165 14.97 7.35 -26.45
CA THR A 165 15.73 6.11 -26.19
C THR A 165 16.81 5.90 -27.25
N GLY A 166 16.53 6.20 -28.51
CA GLY A 166 17.49 6.13 -29.61
C GLY A 166 18.69 7.08 -29.41
N GLN A 167 18.43 8.34 -29.01
CA GLN A 167 19.49 9.30 -28.68
C GLN A 167 20.36 8.81 -27.52
N SER A 168 19.73 8.32 -26.45
CA SER A 168 20.44 7.77 -25.28
C SER A 168 21.27 6.54 -25.65
N GLY A 169 20.71 5.63 -26.45
CA GLY A 169 21.40 4.44 -26.95
C GLY A 169 22.60 4.78 -27.83
N ALA A 170 22.46 5.74 -28.74
CA ALA A 170 23.56 6.20 -29.59
C ALA A 170 24.71 6.83 -28.76
N ARG A 171 24.36 7.67 -27.78
CA ARG A 171 25.34 8.24 -26.84
C ARG A 171 26.04 7.14 -26.04
N ASN A 172 25.30 6.17 -25.53
CA ASN A 172 25.86 5.05 -24.77
C ASN A 172 26.79 4.20 -25.63
N ALA A 173 26.42 3.89 -26.87
CA ALA A 173 27.27 3.14 -27.80
C ALA A 173 28.57 3.89 -28.12
N ALA A 174 28.50 5.21 -28.33
CA ALA A 174 29.68 6.05 -28.54
C ALA A 174 30.58 6.09 -27.29
N ALA A 175 29.98 6.07 -26.09
CA ALA A 175 30.73 6.08 -24.83
C ALA A 175 31.39 4.73 -24.49
N THR A 176 30.76 3.61 -24.83
CA THR A 176 31.27 2.26 -24.52
C THR A 176 32.18 1.69 -25.61
N GLY A 177 32.40 2.42 -26.71
CA GLY A 177 33.27 1.98 -27.80
C GLY A 177 32.78 0.71 -28.50
N ALA A 178 31.48 0.43 -28.44
CA ALA A 178 30.86 -0.69 -29.13
C ALA A 178 30.77 -0.40 -30.64
N GLU A 179 31.93 -0.34 -31.29
CA GLU A 179 32.00 -0.49 -32.75
C GLU A 179 31.43 -1.87 -33.07
N LYS A 180 30.26 -1.88 -33.71
CA LYS A 180 29.76 -3.06 -34.40
C LYS A 180 30.82 -3.48 -35.41
N LYS A 181 31.52 -4.57 -35.12
CA LYS A 181 32.22 -5.34 -36.15
C LYS A 181 31.22 -6.18 -36.94
#